data_AF-A0A1J5PTI3-F1
#
_entry.id   AF-A0A1J5PTI3-F1
#
_cell.length_a   1.000
_cell.length_b   1.000
_cell.length_c   1.000
_cell.angle_alpha   90.00
_cell.angle_beta   90.00
_cell.angle_gamma   90.00
#
_symmetry.space_group_name_H-M   'P 1'
#
loop_
_entity.id
_entity.type
_entity.pdbx_description
1 polymer ?
#
loop_
_entity_poly.entity_id
_entity_poly.type
_entity_poly.pdbx_seq_one_letter_code
_entity_poly.pdbx_strand_id
1 'polypeptide(L)' 'MWRGGVAHVPPHLSKEQDIPLAPGDRVHVRTPGGGGYGPAMARDRALVAEDVRLGYYSATEAEALFGLPRGEGD' A
#
# COMPACT_ATOMS: atom_id res chain seq x y z
N MET A 1 3.94 -10.21 12.38
CA MET A 1 3.21 -10.57 13.62
C MET A 1 4.15 -10.48 14.81
N TRP A 2 3.63 -10.36 16.02
CA TRP A 2 4.41 -10.34 17.25
C TRP A 2 4.04 -11.55 18.09
N ARG A 3 5.04 -12.37 18.45
CA ARG A 3 4.90 -13.57 19.28
C ARG A 3 5.69 -13.38 20.56
N GLY A 4 5.04 -13.26 21.71
CA GLY A 4 5.73 -13.04 22.99
C GLY A 4 6.72 -11.86 22.95
N GLY A 5 6.39 -10.80 22.20
CA GLY A 5 7.24 -9.60 22.03
C GLY A 5 8.27 -9.67 20.90
N VAL A 6 8.41 -10.79 20.19
CA VAL A 6 9.35 -10.95 19.06
C VAL A 6 8.63 -10.76 17.73
N ALA A 7 9.21 -9.95 16.83
CA ALA A 7 8.68 -9.75 15.49
C ALA A 7 8.97 -10.96 14.58
N HIS A 8 7.92 -11.50 13.96
CA HIS A 8 7.98 -12.56 12.94
C HIS A 8 7.39 -12.05 11.62
N VAL A 9 8.09 -12.32 10.52
CA VAL A 9 7.66 -12.02 9.15
C VAL A 9 7.73 -13.32 8.35
N PRO A 10 6.62 -13.81 7.78
CA PRO A 10 6.65 -15.01 6.95
C PRO A 10 7.55 -14.82 5.72
N PRO A 11 8.28 -15.86 5.28
CA PRO A 11 9.02 -15.84 4.02
C PRO A 11 8.12 -15.52 2.82
N HIS A 12 6.89 -16.04 2.82
CA HIS A 12 5.86 -15.74 1.83
C HIS A 12 4.92 -14.66 2.38
N LEU A 13 5.20 -13.40 2.05
CA LEU A 13 4.50 -12.23 2.61
C LEU A 13 2.97 -12.26 2.53
N SER A 14 2.41 -13.02 1.59
CA SER A 14 0.96 -13.12 1.38
C SER A 14 0.33 -14.44 1.87
N LYS A 15 1.12 -15.40 2.34
CA LYS A 15 0.65 -16.76 2.66
C LYS A 15 1.40 -17.37 3.82
N GLU A 16 0.68 -17.61 4.91
CA GLU A 16 1.11 -18.43 6.02
C GLU A 16 -0.16 -19.00 6.67
N GLN A 17 -0.11 -20.24 7.14
CA GLN A 17 -1.26 -20.97 7.68
C GLN A 17 -0.89 -21.67 8.99
N ASP A 18 -1.90 -22.13 9.72
CA ASP A 18 -1.75 -22.92 10.96
C ASP A 18 -0.83 -22.26 12.00
N ILE A 19 -0.90 -20.92 12.08
CA ILE A 19 -0.12 -20.11 13.00
C ILE A 19 -0.67 -20.29 14.43
N PRO A 20 0.08 -20.89 15.37
CA PRO A 20 -0.34 -20.94 16.77
C PRO A 20 -0.29 -19.52 17.37
N LEU A 21 -1.27 -19.13 18.19
CA LEU A 21 -1.31 -17.82 18.84
C LEU A 21 -1.47 -17.99 20.36
N ALA A 22 -0.78 -17.14 21.12
CA ALA A 22 -0.93 -17.04 22.57
C ALA A 22 -1.64 -15.72 22.97
N PRO A 23 -2.23 -15.64 24.18
CA PRO A 23 -2.75 -14.38 24.70
C PRO A 23 -1.69 -13.27 24.67
N GLY A 24 -2.05 -12.11 24.11
CA GLY A 24 -1.16 -10.97 23.95
C GLY A 24 -0.42 -10.89 22.60
N ASP A 25 -0.47 -11.94 21.78
CA ASP A 25 0.10 -11.90 20.43
C ASP A 25 -0.69 -10.93 19.53
N ARG A 26 0.01 -10.31 18.58
CA ARG A 26 -0.58 -9.36 17.63
C ARG A 26 -0.31 -9.76 16.18
N VAL A 27 -1.38 -9.90 15.41
CA VAL A 27 -1.32 -10.15 13.97
C VAL A 27 -1.60 -8.85 13.22
N HIS A 28 -0.75 -8.53 12.24
CA HIS A 28 -0.96 -7.42 11.31
C HIS A 28 -1.07 -8.04 9.92
N VAL A 29 -2.26 -7.93 9.31
CA VAL A 29 -2.52 -8.42 7.95
C VAL A 29 -2.36 -7.27 6.97
N ARG A 30 -1.51 -7.46 5.96
CA ARG A 30 -1.39 -6.55 4.81
C ARG A 30 -1.79 -7.33 3.56
N THR A 31 -2.89 -6.94 2.96
CA THR A 31 -3.37 -7.55 1.72
C THR A 31 -2.65 -6.90 0.53
N PRO A 32 -2.16 -7.68 -0.45
CA PRO A 32 -1.65 -7.09 -1.69
C PRO A 32 -2.80 -6.40 -2.44
N GLY A 33 -2.48 -5.33 -3.17
CA GLY A 33 -3.41 -4.71 -4.10
C GLY A 33 -3.61 -5.55 -5.38
N GLY A 34 -4.49 -5.07 -6.26
CA GLY A 34 -4.64 -5.60 -7.62
C GLY A 34 -3.55 -5.09 -8.58
N GLY A 35 -3.46 -5.69 -9.76
CA GLY A 35 -2.63 -5.18 -10.85
C GLY A 35 -3.29 -4.00 -11.59
N GLY A 36 -2.49 -3.11 -12.16
CA GLY A 36 -2.97 -2.01 -13.00
C GLY A 36 -3.26 -2.45 -14.44
N TYR A 37 -3.96 -1.60 -15.19
CA TYR A 37 -4.25 -1.80 -16.62
C TYR A 37 -3.90 -0.55 -17.43
N GLY A 38 -3.26 -0.76 -18.59
CA GLY A 38 -2.86 0.31 -19.50
C GLY A 38 -1.66 1.15 -19.01
N PRO A 39 -1.22 2.14 -19.79
CA PRO A 39 -0.13 3.02 -19.41
C PRO A 39 -0.53 3.93 -18.23
N ALA A 40 0.26 3.95 -17.15
CA ALA A 40 -0.03 4.76 -15.96
C ALA A 40 -0.17 6.26 -16.31
N MET A 41 0.69 6.78 -17.19
CA MET A 41 0.67 8.18 -17.65
C MET A 41 -0.56 8.56 -18.49
N ALA A 42 -1.36 7.58 -18.92
CA ALA A 42 -2.60 7.82 -19.64
C ALA A 42 -3.83 7.90 -18.71
N ARG A 43 -3.66 7.69 -17.40
CA ARG A 43 -4.74 7.85 -16.41
C ARG A 43 -5.18 9.32 -16.36
N ASP A 44 -6.48 9.55 -16.31
CA ASP A 44 -7.05 10.91 -16.19
C ASP A 44 -6.53 11.60 -14.92
N ARG A 45 -5.98 12.81 -15.09
CA ARG A 45 -5.42 13.62 -14.00
C ARG A 45 -6.44 13.92 -12.91
N ALA A 46 -7.73 14.07 -13.25
CA ALA A 46 -8.78 14.28 -12.26
C ALA A 46 -8.96 13.05 -11.36
N LEU A 47 -8.85 11.84 -11.93
CA LEU A 47 -8.92 10.58 -11.16
C LEU A 47 -7.68 10.39 -10.29
N VAL A 48 -6.50 10.78 -10.78
CA VAL A 48 -5.27 10.73 -9.95
C VAL A 48 -5.36 11.70 -8.77
N ALA A 49 -5.87 12.92 -8.98
CA ALA A 49 -6.08 13.88 -7.90
C ALA A 49 -7.06 13.35 -6.84
N GLU A 50 -8.11 12.66 -7.29
CA GLU A 50 -9.05 11.97 -6.41
C GLU A 50 -8.39 10.82 -5.64
N ASP A 51 -7.54 10.02 -6.28
CA ASP A 51 -6.78 8.94 -5.60
C ASP A 51 -5.88 9.51 -4.49
N VAL A 52 -5.28 10.69 -4.71
CA VAL A 52 -4.49 11.40 -3.69
C VAL A 52 -5.38 11.90 -2.56
N ARG A 53 -6.53 12.50 -2.88
CA ARG A 53 -7.51 12.97 -1.89
C ARG A 53 -8.03 11.82 -1.02
N LEU A 54 -8.19 10.63 -1.60
CA LEU A 54 -8.59 9.40 -0.90
C LEU A 54 -7.44 8.75 -0.10
N GLY A 55 -6.21 9.22 -0.28
CA GLY A 55 -5.03 8.69 0.40
C GLY A 55 -4.53 7.36 -0.16
N TYR A 56 -4.90 7.00 -1.39
CA TYR A 56 -4.37 5.80 -2.07
C TYR A 56 -2.93 6.01 -2.53
N TYR A 57 -2.58 7.25 -2.86
CA TYR A 57 -1.22 7.68 -3.14
C TYR A 57 -0.96 9.00 -2.42
N SER A 58 0.28 9.22 -1.99
CA SER A 58 0.78 10.55 -1.68
C SER A 58 0.94 11.37 -2.96
N ALA A 59 1.03 12.71 -2.82
CA ALA A 59 1.30 13.59 -3.96
C ALA A 59 2.60 13.21 -4.69
N THR A 60 3.67 12.91 -3.94
CA THR A 60 4.96 12.49 -4.51
C THR A 60 4.88 11.15 -5.24
N GLU A 61 4.12 10.18 -4.73
CA GLU A 61 3.89 8.91 -5.43
C GLU A 61 3.09 9.14 -6.72
N ALA A 62 2.07 10.01 -6.68
CA ALA A 62 1.25 10.31 -7.84
C ALA A 62 2.05 11.00 -8.96
N GLU A 63 2.96 11.92 -8.60
CA GLU A 63 3.92 12.52 -9.54
C GLU A 63 4.80 11.46 -10.20
N ALA A 64 5.43 10.61 -9.40
CA ALA A 64 6.36 9.60 -9.89
C ALA A 64 5.69 8.52 -10.75
N LEU A 65 4.47 8.10 -10.40
CA LEU A 65 3.77 6.99 -11.05
C LEU A 65 2.92 7.42 -12.25
N PHE A 66 2.31 8.60 -12.19
CA PHE A 66 1.36 9.07 -13.20
C PHE A 66 1.84 10.30 -14.00
N GLY A 67 3.03 10.84 -13.70
CA GLY A 67 3.58 11.99 -14.42
C GLY A 67 2.79 13.29 -14.17
N LEU A 68 2.34 13.49 -12.92
CA LEU A 68 1.80 14.78 -12.51
C LEU A 68 2.94 15.81 -12.38
N PRO A 69 2.75 17.05 -12.86
CA PRO A 69 3.65 18.15 -12.51
C PRO A 69 3.56 18.42 -11.01
N ARG A 70 4.67 18.84 -10.37
CA ARG A 70 4.63 19.36 -9.00
C ARG A 70 3.59 20.45 -8.93
N GLY A 71 2.61 20.29 -8.05
CA GLY A 71 1.79 21.43 -7.66
C GLY A 71 2.70 22.42 -6.93
N GLU A 72 2.98 23.56 -7.55
CA GLU A 72 3.46 24.73 -6.80
C GLU A 72 2.34 25.11 -5.82
N GLY A 73 2.67 25.06 -4.53
CA GLY A 73 1.86 25.70 -3.50
C GLY A 73 2.19 27.20 -3.46
N ASP A 74 1.16 28.00 -3.16
CA ASP A 74 1.20 29.44 -2.85
C ASP A 74 2.44 29.90 -2.06
#